data_AF-A0A969LNZ7-F1
#
_entry.id   AF-A0A969LNZ7-F1
#
_cell.length_a   1.000
_cell.length_b   1.000
_cell.length_c   1.000
_cell.angle_alpha   90.00
_cell.angle_beta   90.00
_cell.angle_gamma   90.00
#
_symmetry.space_group_name_H-M   'P 1'
#
loop_
_entity.id
_entity.type
_entity.pdbx_description
1 polymer ?
#
loop_
_entity_poly.entity_id
_entity_poly.type
_entity_poly.pdbx_seq_one_letter_code
_entity_poly.pdbx_strand_id
1 'polypeptide(L)'
;MPVALVALVGVTLTHAMPAMAQGARATGIAEQFEARAKERALRRQAAPTIPDIQGRQQGGDARPLLVLNAVEIEGASVLTRSEMGTAYHAYLGKSVSEADLRRLTSHISELYRQRGYALTRAFVPAQDVKHGRIRIQVLEGYIDEIVLEGTGRDDFGVRAMLAAITHERPLRLATLERHLLLASDTPGLRIQDTALEEKGEATGRFRLIVRLETWRMFASVDLDNRGSPDTGPLQSFVATALNSALVPGDSWAVNYATVPDSPEELAYLGGVVEFPLGPKGARIGLKASSSSIRPDDDASSVDARIRTHELGMYMSYAPLRTREASLKFTALAGLRNAHEDDSSGTVYDDHTRAVSLSAEYQQRDSYGGANYAVLTGRIGLPILGASDSGEAPIVYPRCFWRVLQSVLGPDAIPKSRWRVVRAAVHDRSIGFLCAAAIRRLLPLAGRCLVAPLP
;
A
#
# COMPACT_ATOMS: atom_id res chain seq x y z
N MET A 1 -33.64 -20.78 14.92
CA MET A 1 -33.31 -21.01 13.50
C MET A 1 -31.90 -21.60 13.46
N PRO A 2 -31.70 -22.83 12.96
CA PRO A 2 -30.47 -23.56 13.19
C PRO A 2 -29.38 -23.14 12.19
N VAL A 3 -28.16 -23.19 12.72
CA VAL A 3 -26.86 -22.96 12.08
C VAL A 3 -26.46 -24.21 11.30
N ALA A 4 -26.14 -24.08 10.02
CA ALA A 4 -25.57 -25.16 9.21
C ALA A 4 -24.06 -24.98 9.07
N LEU A 5 -23.33 -25.78 9.83
CA LEU A 5 -21.88 -25.95 9.81
C LEU A 5 -21.58 -27.16 8.91
N VAL A 6 -20.93 -26.96 7.76
CA VAL A 6 -20.44 -28.07 6.93
C VAL A 6 -18.93 -28.19 7.15
N ALA A 7 -18.55 -29.20 7.93
CA ALA A 7 -17.19 -29.69 8.06
C ALA A 7 -17.01 -30.86 7.07
N LEU A 8 -15.96 -30.82 6.26
CA LEU A 8 -15.53 -31.95 5.44
C LEU A 8 -14.08 -32.25 5.80
N VAL A 9 -13.90 -33.33 6.54
CA VAL A 9 -12.62 -33.93 6.90
C VAL A 9 -12.26 -34.92 5.80
N GLY A 10 -11.13 -34.71 5.15
CA GLY A 10 -10.49 -35.69 4.28
C GLY A 10 -9.04 -35.86 4.72
N VAL A 11 -8.75 -36.95 5.42
CA VAL A 11 -7.39 -37.37 5.77
C VAL A 11 -6.86 -38.22 4.62
N THR A 12 -5.79 -37.79 3.98
CA THR A 12 -4.97 -38.66 3.12
C THR A 12 -3.53 -38.61 3.61
N LEU A 13 -3.08 -39.75 4.16
CA LEU A 13 -1.67 -40.00 4.45
C LEU A 13 -0.88 -39.96 3.15
N THR A 14 0.06 -39.03 3.04
CA THR A 14 1.10 -39.02 2.00
C THR A 14 2.44 -39.30 2.67
N HIS A 15 3.04 -40.45 2.35
CA HIS A 15 4.45 -40.70 2.60
C HIS A 15 5.24 -39.85 1.60
N ALA A 16 5.80 -38.73 2.06
CA ALA A 16 6.73 -37.94 1.27
C ALA A 16 8.17 -38.36 1.61
N MET A 17 8.92 -38.77 0.60
CA MET A 17 10.36 -39.00 0.69
C MET A 17 11.08 -37.68 1.05
N PRO A 18 12.00 -37.66 2.03
CA PRO A 18 12.57 -36.43 2.58
C PRO A 18 13.60 -35.71 1.69
N ALA A 19 14.12 -36.34 0.63
CA ALA A 19 15.21 -35.76 -0.17
C ALA A 19 14.79 -34.61 -1.12
N MET A 20 13.52 -34.55 -1.55
CA MET A 20 13.07 -33.56 -2.55
C MET A 20 12.59 -32.22 -1.95
N ALA A 21 12.68 -32.05 -0.63
CA ALA A 21 12.24 -30.84 0.06
C ALA A 21 13.32 -29.75 0.17
N GLN A 22 14.59 -30.06 -0.09
CA GLN A 22 15.73 -29.15 0.13
C GLN A 22 15.89 -28.11 -1.00
N GLY A 23 15.76 -28.49 -2.27
CA GLY A 23 15.84 -27.54 -3.41
C GLY A 23 14.77 -26.44 -3.41
N ALA A 24 13.61 -26.68 -2.77
CA ALA A 24 12.55 -25.67 -2.60
C ALA A 24 12.78 -24.72 -1.40
N ARG A 25 13.73 -25.02 -0.49
CA ARG A 25 13.99 -24.24 0.73
C ARG A 25 14.97 -23.08 0.50
N ALA A 26 16.00 -23.28 -0.32
CA ALA A 26 16.98 -22.23 -0.62
C ALA A 26 16.44 -21.14 -1.57
N THR A 27 15.33 -21.41 -2.28
CA THR A 27 14.88 -20.54 -3.37
C THR A 27 14.23 -19.23 -2.92
N GLY A 28 13.89 -19.06 -1.64
CA GLY A 28 13.18 -17.88 -1.11
C GLY A 28 14.03 -16.88 -0.32
N ILE A 29 15.35 -17.07 -0.24
CA ILE A 29 16.21 -16.29 0.68
C ILE A 29 16.28 -14.80 0.30
N ALA A 30 16.39 -14.49 -0.99
CA ALA A 30 16.31 -13.11 -1.47
C ALA A 30 14.95 -12.49 -1.12
N GLU A 31 13.84 -13.20 -1.38
CA GLU A 31 12.49 -12.73 -1.03
C GLU A 31 12.33 -12.51 0.49
N GLN A 32 12.94 -13.36 1.34
CA GLN A 32 12.92 -13.23 2.79
C GLN A 32 13.64 -11.97 3.26
N PHE A 33 14.85 -11.72 2.78
CA PHE A 33 15.64 -10.55 3.18
C PHE A 33 15.10 -9.24 2.60
N GLU A 34 14.58 -9.27 1.37
CA GLU A 34 13.82 -8.15 0.79
C GLU A 34 12.58 -7.82 1.66
N ALA A 35 11.84 -8.84 2.11
CA ALA A 35 10.70 -8.64 3.00
C ALA A 35 11.11 -8.06 4.36
N ARG A 36 12.22 -8.52 4.97
CA ARG A 36 12.76 -7.94 6.22
C ARG A 36 13.14 -6.47 6.04
N ALA A 37 13.78 -6.11 4.92
CA ALA A 37 14.12 -4.72 4.62
C ALA A 37 12.85 -3.84 4.47
N LYS A 38 11.84 -4.33 3.74
CA LYS A 38 10.55 -3.63 3.55
C LYS A 38 9.79 -3.43 4.87
N GLU A 39 9.74 -4.46 5.73
CA GLU A 39 9.09 -4.38 7.04
C GLU A 39 9.69 -3.26 7.90
N ARG A 40 11.02 -3.10 7.88
CA ARG A 40 11.73 -2.08 8.67
C ARG A 40 11.51 -0.68 8.14
N ALA A 41 11.53 -0.51 6.81
CA ALA A 41 11.18 0.75 6.19
C ALA A 41 9.77 1.18 6.62
N LEU A 42 8.82 0.23 6.65
CA LEU A 42 7.44 0.49 7.03
C LEU A 42 7.25 0.80 8.53
N ARG A 43 7.93 0.07 9.44
CA ARG A 43 7.84 0.30 10.90
C ARG A 43 8.27 1.70 11.32
N ARG A 44 9.08 2.40 10.51
CA ARG A 44 9.54 3.77 10.79
C ARG A 44 8.58 4.85 10.34
N GLN A 45 7.67 4.54 9.40
CA GLN A 45 6.71 5.51 8.88
C GLN A 45 5.46 5.51 9.77
N ALA A 46 5.39 6.46 10.70
CA ALA A 46 4.11 6.81 11.32
C ALA A 46 3.22 7.48 10.26
N ALA A 47 1.93 7.16 10.24
CA ALA A 47 1.00 7.82 9.34
C ALA A 47 0.96 9.32 9.66
N PRO A 48 1.00 10.21 8.65
CA PRO A 48 0.94 11.64 8.90
C PRO A 48 -0.36 12.02 9.62
N THR A 49 -0.24 12.89 10.61
CA THR A 49 -1.38 13.61 11.17
C THR A 49 -1.94 14.49 10.06
N ILE A 50 -3.19 14.26 9.68
CA ILE A 50 -3.99 15.14 8.84
C ILE A 50 -4.58 16.19 9.78
N PRO A 51 -4.58 17.48 9.40
CA PRO A 51 -5.08 18.54 10.26
C PRO A 51 -6.52 18.25 10.65
N ASP A 52 -6.87 18.53 11.90
CA ASP A 52 -8.28 18.49 12.30
C ASP A 52 -9.00 19.67 11.63
N ILE A 53 -10.00 19.35 10.81
CA ILE A 53 -10.79 20.33 10.06
C ILE A 53 -12.05 20.73 10.86
N GLN A 54 -12.23 20.19 12.08
CA GLN A 54 -13.38 20.53 12.90
C GLN A 54 -13.28 21.95 13.48
N GLY A 55 -13.94 22.90 12.81
CA GLY A 55 -14.23 24.20 13.41
C GLY A 55 -15.16 24.05 14.60
N ARG A 56 -14.70 24.42 15.80
CA ARG A 56 -15.55 24.58 17.00
C ARG A 56 -16.62 25.65 16.70
N GLN A 57 -17.88 25.25 16.57
CA GLN A 57 -18.99 26.19 16.59
C GLN A 57 -19.47 26.38 18.04
N GLN A 58 -19.39 27.61 18.54
CA GLN A 58 -19.98 27.99 19.82
C GLN A 58 -21.50 28.18 19.70
N GLY A 59 -22.24 27.91 20.77
CA GLY A 59 -23.71 27.99 20.80
C GLY A 59 -24.23 29.41 20.59
N GLY A 60 -25.31 29.55 19.81
CA GLY A 60 -26.01 30.83 19.58
C GLY A 60 -27.19 31.03 20.53
N ASP A 61 -27.70 32.26 20.60
CA ASP A 61 -28.89 32.58 21.40
C ASP A 61 -30.14 31.88 20.82
N ALA A 62 -30.96 31.33 21.72
CA ALA A 62 -32.19 30.62 21.39
C ALA A 62 -33.42 31.56 21.29
N ARG A 63 -33.25 32.86 21.56
CA ARG A 63 -34.34 33.83 21.45
C ARG A 63 -34.81 33.97 20.00
N PRO A 64 -36.13 33.95 19.74
CA PRO A 64 -36.66 34.12 18.39
C PRO A 64 -36.29 35.51 17.83
N LEU A 65 -35.71 35.53 16.64
CA LEU A 65 -35.09 36.74 16.07
C LEU A 65 -35.91 37.29 14.90
N LEU A 66 -36.44 36.42 14.04
CA LEU A 66 -37.23 36.80 12.86
C LEU A 66 -38.10 35.64 12.34
N VAL A 67 -39.05 35.93 11.44
CA VAL A 67 -39.75 34.88 10.66
C VAL A 67 -39.03 34.67 9.33
N LEU A 68 -38.57 33.45 9.07
CA LEU A 68 -37.78 33.12 7.89
C LEU A 68 -38.68 32.88 6.68
N ASN A 69 -38.67 33.78 5.71
CA ASN A 69 -39.52 33.70 4.51
C ASN A 69 -38.77 33.18 3.29
N ALA A 70 -37.50 33.54 3.12
CA ALA A 70 -36.68 33.06 2.02
C ALA A 70 -35.20 32.93 2.41
N VAL A 71 -34.52 32.01 1.75
CA VAL A 71 -33.08 31.79 1.88
C VAL A 71 -32.43 31.97 0.52
N GLU A 72 -31.46 32.89 0.46
CA GLU A 72 -30.62 33.11 -0.71
C GLU A 72 -29.24 32.52 -0.43
N ILE A 73 -28.78 31.57 -1.25
CA ILE A 73 -27.47 30.93 -1.09
C ILE A 73 -26.53 31.44 -2.18
N GLU A 74 -25.37 31.94 -1.76
CA GLU A 74 -24.30 32.42 -2.61
C GLU A 74 -23.02 31.60 -2.41
N GLY A 75 -22.18 31.48 -3.44
CA GLY A 75 -20.88 30.78 -3.36
C GLY A 75 -20.94 29.24 -3.42
N ALA A 76 -22.12 28.66 -3.61
CA ALA A 76 -22.28 27.21 -3.80
C ALA A 76 -22.16 26.84 -5.29
N SER A 77 -21.14 26.07 -5.65
CA SER A 77 -20.92 25.53 -6.99
C SER A 77 -21.09 24.01 -7.06
N VAL A 78 -20.83 23.30 -5.96
CA VAL A 78 -20.89 21.83 -5.90
C VAL A 78 -22.29 21.32 -5.61
N LEU A 79 -22.97 21.88 -4.59
CA LEU A 79 -24.30 21.44 -4.20
C LEU A 79 -25.37 22.23 -4.95
N THR A 80 -26.38 21.51 -5.42
CA THR A 80 -27.57 22.12 -6.03
C THR A 80 -28.45 22.78 -4.95
N ARG A 81 -29.29 23.74 -5.37
CA ARG A 81 -30.27 24.37 -4.47
C ARG A 81 -31.22 23.36 -3.83
N SER A 82 -31.64 22.32 -4.57
CA SER A 82 -32.54 21.28 -4.05
C SER A 82 -31.90 20.48 -2.92
N GLU A 83 -30.61 20.16 -3.04
CA GLU A 83 -29.88 19.42 -2.00
C GLU A 83 -29.73 20.27 -0.74
N MET A 84 -29.35 21.54 -0.88
CA MET A 84 -29.26 22.48 0.25
C MET A 84 -30.62 22.83 0.85
N GLY A 85 -31.71 22.74 0.06
CA GLY A 85 -33.09 22.92 0.50
C GLY A 85 -33.46 22.06 1.70
N THR A 86 -32.94 20.83 1.75
CA THR A 86 -33.15 19.90 2.86
C THR A 86 -32.72 20.47 4.22
N ALA A 87 -31.79 21.43 4.23
CA ALA A 87 -31.28 22.06 5.44
C ALA A 87 -32.21 23.14 6.00
N TYR A 88 -32.99 23.82 5.14
CA TYR A 88 -33.73 25.03 5.53
C TYR A 88 -35.25 24.96 5.30
N HIS A 89 -35.77 24.02 4.49
CA HIS A 89 -37.22 23.96 4.19
C HIS A 89 -38.10 23.86 5.43
N ALA A 90 -37.65 23.15 6.47
CA ALA A 90 -38.39 22.99 7.71
C ALA A 90 -38.54 24.29 8.53
N TYR A 91 -37.73 25.31 8.22
CA TYR A 91 -37.70 26.60 8.92
C TYR A 91 -38.47 27.70 8.18
N LEU A 92 -38.85 27.49 6.91
CA LEU A 92 -39.59 28.48 6.14
C LEU A 92 -40.98 28.73 6.75
N GLY A 93 -41.35 30.00 6.85
CA GLY A 93 -42.60 30.47 7.47
C GLY A 93 -42.61 30.41 9.00
N LYS A 94 -41.51 30.04 9.65
CA LYS A 94 -41.42 29.93 11.12
C LYS A 94 -40.56 31.02 11.73
N SER A 95 -40.80 31.30 13.01
CA SER A 95 -39.89 32.14 13.79
C SER A 95 -38.61 31.36 14.09
N VAL A 96 -37.47 31.92 13.71
CA VAL A 96 -36.14 31.31 13.85
C VAL A 96 -35.27 32.15 14.78
N SER A 97 -34.49 31.46 15.60
CA SER A 97 -33.45 32.05 16.46
C SER A 97 -32.09 32.10 15.75
N GLU A 98 -31.12 32.78 16.35
CA GLU A 98 -29.73 32.70 15.89
C GLU A 98 -29.20 31.26 15.96
N ALA A 99 -29.55 30.52 17.02
CA ALA A 99 -29.23 29.11 17.14
C ALA A 99 -29.80 28.26 15.98
N ASP A 100 -31.00 28.58 15.49
CA ASP A 100 -31.59 27.88 14.35
C ASP A 100 -30.89 28.20 13.04
N LEU A 101 -30.49 29.45 12.81
CA LEU A 101 -29.68 29.83 11.65
C LEU A 101 -28.30 29.15 11.67
N ARG A 102 -27.70 28.98 12.85
CA ARG A 102 -26.46 28.21 13.03
C ARG A 102 -26.67 26.73 12.73
N ARG A 103 -27.78 26.12 13.17
CA ARG A 103 -28.11 24.73 12.84
C ARG A 103 -28.28 24.53 11.33
N LEU A 104 -28.98 25.45 10.68
CA LEU A 104 -29.21 25.45 9.23
C LEU A 104 -27.87 25.51 8.48
N THR A 105 -27.02 26.48 8.79
CA THR A 105 -25.71 26.63 8.14
C THR A 105 -24.74 25.49 8.47
N SER A 106 -24.79 24.94 9.68
CA SER A 106 -24.06 23.72 10.06
C SER A 106 -24.51 22.52 9.24
N HIS A 107 -25.81 22.39 8.99
CA HIS A 107 -26.35 21.29 8.20
C HIS A 107 -25.94 21.43 6.72
N ILE A 108 -25.94 22.64 6.14
CA ILE A 108 -25.37 22.86 4.80
C ILE A 108 -23.89 22.47 4.78
N SER A 109 -23.11 22.87 5.77
CA SER A 109 -21.68 22.52 5.87
C SER A 109 -21.46 21.01 5.99
N GLU A 110 -22.34 20.30 6.73
CA GLU A 110 -22.34 18.84 6.81
C GLU A 110 -22.63 18.18 5.45
N LEU A 111 -23.58 18.70 4.67
CA LEU A 111 -23.83 18.17 3.32
C LEU A 111 -22.58 18.24 2.43
N TYR A 112 -21.81 19.35 2.51
CA TYR A 112 -20.52 19.46 1.83
C TYR A 112 -19.49 18.46 2.35
N ARG A 113 -19.40 18.29 3.68
CA ARG A 113 -18.49 17.33 4.31
C ARG A 113 -18.80 15.88 3.92
N GLN A 114 -20.06 15.49 3.88
CA GLN A 114 -20.51 14.17 3.40
C GLN A 114 -20.14 13.93 1.93
N ARG A 115 -20.03 15.00 1.13
CA ARG A 115 -19.54 14.96 -0.26
C ARG A 115 -18.01 15.05 -0.38
N GLY A 116 -17.29 15.10 0.74
CA GLY A 116 -15.83 15.12 0.79
C GLY A 116 -15.19 16.52 0.75
N TYR A 117 -15.95 17.60 0.88
CA TYR A 117 -15.44 18.98 0.88
C TYR A 117 -15.29 19.50 2.31
N ALA A 118 -14.28 18.98 3.02
CA ALA A 118 -14.11 19.24 4.45
C ALA A 118 -13.79 20.70 4.78
N LEU A 119 -13.11 21.44 3.88
CA LEU A 119 -12.75 22.85 4.09
C LEU A 119 -13.91 23.82 3.80
N THR A 120 -15.04 23.32 3.31
CA THR A 120 -16.18 24.16 2.97
C THR A 120 -17.01 24.47 4.20
N ARG A 121 -17.39 25.75 4.35
CA ARG A 121 -18.31 26.19 5.41
C ARG A 121 -19.39 27.11 4.88
N ALA A 122 -20.60 26.95 5.40
CA ALA A 122 -21.68 27.90 5.20
C ALA A 122 -21.82 28.77 6.46
N PHE A 123 -22.10 30.05 6.28
CA PHE A 123 -22.36 30.99 7.37
C PHE A 123 -23.32 32.09 6.94
N VAL A 124 -23.87 32.81 7.92
CA VAL A 124 -24.71 33.99 7.68
C VAL A 124 -23.83 35.22 7.84
N PRO A 125 -23.50 35.96 6.76
CA PRO A 125 -22.76 37.21 6.88
C PRO A 125 -23.61 38.27 7.58
N ALA A 126 -22.94 39.27 8.19
CA ALA A 126 -23.60 40.44 8.74
C ALA A 126 -24.43 41.14 7.65
N GLN A 127 -25.73 41.28 7.89
CA GLN A 127 -26.67 41.83 6.90
C GLN A 127 -27.91 42.39 7.62
N ASP A 128 -28.55 43.38 6.99
CA ASP A 128 -29.86 43.85 7.42
C ASP A 128 -30.95 42.89 6.95
N VAL A 129 -31.63 42.23 7.88
CA VAL A 129 -32.71 41.31 7.53
C VAL A 129 -33.97 42.10 7.19
N LYS A 130 -34.31 42.15 5.90
CA LYS A 130 -35.55 42.77 5.40
C LYS A 130 -36.52 41.71 4.92
N HIS A 131 -37.78 41.82 5.33
CA HIS A 131 -38.87 40.92 4.90
C HIS A 131 -38.63 39.43 5.18
N GLY A 132 -37.83 39.09 6.20
CA GLY A 132 -37.53 37.69 6.54
C GLY A 132 -36.68 36.96 5.51
N ARG A 133 -35.94 37.66 4.63
CA ARG A 133 -35.01 37.07 3.68
C ARG A 133 -33.60 37.03 4.27
N ILE A 134 -32.98 35.86 4.27
CA ILE A 134 -31.62 35.65 4.79
C ILE A 134 -30.70 35.21 3.65
N ARG A 135 -29.57 35.90 3.49
CA ARG A 135 -28.45 35.47 2.67
C ARG A 135 -27.55 34.53 3.48
N ILE A 136 -27.23 33.39 2.89
CA ILE A 136 -26.24 32.43 3.38
C ILE A 136 -25.10 32.41 2.38
N GLN A 137 -23.88 32.58 2.88
CA GLN A 137 -22.68 32.49 2.08
C GLN A 137 -22.01 31.14 2.32
N VAL A 138 -21.72 30.43 1.24
CA VAL A 138 -20.92 29.21 1.23
C VAL A 138 -19.52 29.57 0.78
N LEU A 139 -18.53 29.29 1.62
CA LEU A 139 -17.11 29.41 1.31
C LEU A 139 -16.59 28.04 0.98
N GLU A 140 -16.48 27.73 -0.31
CA GLU A 140 -15.91 26.46 -0.74
C GLU A 140 -14.38 26.52 -0.60
N GLY A 141 -13.86 25.78 0.38
CA GLY A 141 -12.48 25.93 0.83
C GLY A 141 -11.47 25.29 -0.12
N TYR A 142 -10.30 25.90 -0.26
CA TYR A 142 -9.16 25.34 -0.99
C TYR A 142 -7.82 25.77 -0.42
N ILE A 143 -6.76 25.05 -0.81
CA ILE A 143 -5.38 25.37 -0.41
C ILE A 143 -4.77 26.31 -1.43
N ASP A 144 -4.46 27.52 -0.98
CA ASP A 144 -3.86 28.59 -1.78
C ASP A 144 -2.34 28.46 -1.85
N GLU A 145 -1.73 27.95 -0.78
CA GLU A 145 -0.27 27.95 -0.59
C GLU A 145 0.17 26.74 0.25
N ILE A 146 1.35 26.20 -0.08
CA ILE A 146 2.00 25.12 0.70
C ILE A 146 3.36 25.60 1.20
N VAL A 147 3.51 25.58 2.52
CA VAL A 147 4.75 25.90 3.23
C VAL A 147 5.35 24.62 3.76
N LEU A 148 6.63 24.37 3.45
CA LEU A 148 7.38 23.23 3.96
C LEU A 148 8.35 23.76 5.04
N GLU A 149 8.26 23.21 6.25
CA GLU A 149 9.13 23.53 7.39
C GLU A 149 9.91 22.28 7.81
N GLY A 150 11.06 22.38 8.47
CA GLY A 150 11.76 21.18 8.96
C GLY A 150 13.28 21.27 9.11
N THR A 151 13.87 20.21 9.68
CA THR A 151 15.31 20.09 9.97
C THR A 151 16.17 19.55 8.82
N GLY A 152 15.59 19.30 7.65
CA GLY A 152 16.31 18.96 6.43
C GLY A 152 16.10 20.02 5.35
N ARG A 153 17.19 20.51 4.73
CA ARG A 153 17.14 21.58 3.70
C ARG A 153 16.53 21.13 2.37
N ASP A 154 16.34 19.83 2.17
CA ASP A 154 15.89 19.25 0.92
C ASP A 154 14.42 18.83 1.02
N ASP A 155 13.61 19.22 0.04
CA ASP A 155 12.18 18.89 0.02
C ASP A 155 11.87 17.47 -0.46
N PHE A 156 12.88 16.71 -0.93
CA PHE A 156 12.79 15.33 -1.45
C PHE A 156 11.65 15.15 -2.49
N GLY A 157 11.28 16.22 -3.21
CA GLY A 157 10.20 16.20 -4.20
C GLY A 157 8.79 16.37 -3.64
N VAL A 158 8.63 16.59 -2.33
CA VAL A 158 7.33 16.78 -1.67
C VAL A 158 6.53 17.91 -2.30
N ARG A 159 7.16 19.02 -2.66
CA ARG A 159 6.44 20.15 -3.29
C ARG A 159 5.74 19.73 -4.58
N ALA A 160 6.44 18.95 -5.43
CA ALA A 160 5.85 18.44 -6.66
C ALA A 160 4.72 17.43 -6.38
N MET A 161 4.87 16.60 -5.35
CA MET A 161 3.83 15.66 -4.93
C MET A 161 2.56 16.36 -4.43
N LEU A 162 2.71 17.48 -3.72
CA LEU A 162 1.58 18.21 -3.14
C LEU A 162 0.94 19.24 -4.11
N ALA A 163 1.53 19.50 -5.27
CA ALA A 163 1.04 20.50 -6.23
C ALA A 163 -0.40 20.25 -6.72
N ALA A 164 -0.87 19.00 -6.72
CA ALA A 164 -2.25 18.67 -7.07
C ALA A 164 -3.27 19.27 -6.08
N ILE A 165 -2.89 19.46 -4.81
CA ILE A 165 -3.74 20.01 -3.76
C ILE A 165 -4.06 21.49 -4.05
N THR A 166 -3.08 22.26 -4.55
CA THR A 166 -3.27 23.69 -4.86
C THR A 166 -4.05 23.94 -6.15
N HIS A 167 -4.11 22.95 -7.05
CA HIS A 167 -4.82 23.03 -8.34
C HIS A 167 -6.28 22.62 -8.26
N GLU A 168 -6.71 21.97 -7.17
CA GLU A 168 -8.10 21.55 -7.00
C GLU A 168 -8.89 22.58 -6.18
N ARG A 169 -9.93 23.16 -6.81
CA ARG A 169 -10.79 24.18 -6.21
C ARG A 169 -12.26 23.91 -6.60
N PRO A 170 -13.16 23.65 -5.65
CA PRO A 170 -12.88 23.48 -4.21
C PRO A 170 -12.18 22.15 -3.89
N LEU A 171 -11.40 22.13 -2.81
CA LEU A 171 -10.53 21.00 -2.48
C LEU A 171 -11.32 19.84 -1.88
N ARG A 172 -11.09 18.63 -2.40
CA ARG A 172 -11.61 17.39 -1.80
C ARG A 172 -10.64 16.87 -0.74
N LEU A 173 -11.20 16.37 0.37
CA LEU A 173 -10.44 15.71 1.43
C LEU A 173 -9.65 14.52 0.90
N ALA A 174 -10.23 13.75 -0.02
CA ALA A 174 -9.57 12.60 -0.65
C ALA A 174 -8.29 13.00 -1.40
N THR A 175 -8.26 14.16 -2.04
CA THR A 175 -7.08 14.67 -2.74
C THR A 175 -6.01 15.11 -1.74
N LEU A 176 -6.39 15.87 -0.71
CA LEU A 176 -5.49 16.28 0.37
C LEU A 176 -4.83 15.06 1.03
N GLU A 177 -5.64 14.11 1.49
CA GLU A 177 -5.19 12.90 2.18
C GLU A 177 -4.25 12.07 1.31
N ARG A 178 -4.67 11.77 0.07
CA ARG A 178 -3.89 10.95 -0.86
C ARG A 178 -2.50 11.54 -1.08
N HIS A 179 -2.42 12.84 -1.35
CA HIS A 179 -1.14 13.48 -1.68
C HIS A 179 -0.23 13.63 -0.46
N LEU A 180 -0.78 13.84 0.73
CA LEU A 180 0.00 13.80 1.98
C LEU A 180 0.53 12.39 2.28
N LEU A 181 -0.28 11.34 2.08
CA LEU A 181 0.15 9.95 2.26
C LEU A 181 1.22 9.54 1.25
N LEU A 182 1.04 9.87 -0.03
CA LEU A 182 2.05 9.60 -1.06
C LEU A 182 3.37 10.34 -0.78
N ALA A 183 3.31 11.58 -0.29
CA ALA A 183 4.50 12.30 0.14
C ALA A 183 5.19 11.57 1.29
N SER A 184 4.43 11.09 2.28
CA SER A 184 4.96 10.31 3.42
C SER A 184 5.54 8.95 3.03
N ASP A 185 5.14 8.38 1.90
CA ASP A 185 5.69 7.11 1.39
C ASP A 185 7.08 7.31 0.74
N THR A 186 7.58 8.55 0.63
CA THR A 186 8.90 8.87 0.05
C THR A 186 10.04 8.36 0.93
N PRO A 187 11.02 7.60 0.37
CA PRO A 187 12.17 7.14 1.13
C PRO A 187 12.99 8.28 1.74
N GLY A 188 13.43 8.10 2.99
CA GLY A 188 14.24 9.10 3.69
C GLY A 188 13.47 10.32 4.19
N LEU A 189 12.13 10.28 4.19
CA LEU A 189 11.28 11.38 4.59
C LEU A 189 10.23 10.94 5.61
N ARG A 190 9.96 11.83 6.57
CA ARG A 190 8.86 11.72 7.53
C ARG A 190 8.13 13.04 7.63
N ILE A 191 6.81 13.01 7.46
CA ILE A 191 5.95 14.15 7.80
C ILE A 191 5.68 14.07 9.30
N GLN A 192 6.19 15.04 10.06
CA GLN A 192 6.03 15.07 11.52
C GLN A 192 4.66 15.62 11.91
N ASP A 193 4.21 16.66 11.22
CA ASP A 193 3.00 17.40 11.55
C ASP A 193 2.47 18.14 10.33
N THR A 194 1.17 18.42 10.32
CA THR A 194 0.53 19.27 9.33
C THR A 194 -0.46 20.23 9.99
N ALA A 195 -0.50 21.47 9.51
CA ALA A 195 -1.38 22.51 10.01
C ALA A 195 -2.07 23.26 8.87
N LEU A 196 -3.28 23.73 9.13
CA LEU A 196 -4.05 24.59 8.23
C LEU A 196 -4.23 25.96 8.87
N GLU A 197 -3.93 27.00 8.11
CA GLU A 197 -4.13 28.39 8.50
C GLU A 197 -5.03 29.06 7.45
N GLU A 198 -6.15 29.66 7.86
CA GLU A 198 -6.97 30.44 6.93
C GLU A 198 -6.31 31.80 6.65
N LYS A 199 -6.14 32.13 5.37
CA LYS A 199 -5.55 33.40 4.92
C LYS A 199 -6.62 34.47 4.93
N GLY A 200 -6.65 35.26 6.00
CA GLY A 200 -7.67 36.28 6.23
C GLY A 200 -8.96 35.69 6.82
N GLU A 201 -9.87 36.57 7.19
CA GLU A 201 -11.13 36.17 7.83
C GLU A 201 -12.20 35.86 6.76
N ALA A 202 -12.89 34.72 6.89
CA ALA A 202 -14.00 34.34 6.02
C ALA A 202 -13.67 34.28 4.51
N THR A 203 -12.44 33.88 4.14
CA THR A 203 -12.01 33.83 2.72
C THR A 203 -12.17 32.46 2.08
N GLY A 204 -12.19 31.38 2.87
CA GLY A 204 -12.12 30.01 2.35
C GLY A 204 -10.77 29.64 1.72
N ARG A 205 -9.75 30.49 1.91
CA ARG A 205 -8.39 30.28 1.39
C ARG A 205 -7.51 29.78 2.52
N PHE A 206 -6.91 28.61 2.37
CA PHE A 206 -6.07 28.01 3.40
C PHE A 206 -4.60 27.92 2.95
N ARG A 207 -3.68 28.12 3.89
CA ARG A 207 -2.28 27.74 3.79
C ARG A 207 -2.09 26.38 4.46
N LEU A 208 -1.48 25.44 3.75
CA LEU A 208 -1.05 24.16 4.29
C LEU A 208 0.40 24.25 4.74
N ILE A 209 0.65 24.06 6.03
CA ILE A 209 1.99 23.97 6.60
C ILE A 209 2.30 22.49 6.81
N VAL A 210 3.40 22.00 6.22
CA VAL A 210 3.84 20.61 6.34
C VAL A 210 5.23 20.60 6.97
N ARG A 211 5.35 20.00 8.15
CA ARG A 211 6.62 19.86 8.87
C ARG A 211 7.28 18.55 8.49
N LEU A 212 8.46 18.64 7.92
CA LEU A 212 9.24 17.54 7.36
C LEU A 212 10.47 17.25 8.22
N GLU A 213 10.82 15.98 8.29
CA GLU A 213 12.12 15.52 8.70
C GLU A 213 12.68 14.63 7.61
N THR A 214 13.91 14.90 7.17
CA THR A 214 14.54 14.16 6.08
C THR A 214 15.91 13.65 6.50
N TRP A 215 16.26 12.47 6.01
CA TRP A 215 17.56 11.84 6.19
C TRP A 215 18.04 11.23 4.88
N ARG A 216 19.20 11.71 4.42
CA ARG A 216 19.84 11.20 3.19
C ARG A 216 20.42 9.81 3.37
N MET A 217 20.98 9.51 4.53
CA MET A 217 21.60 8.22 4.80
C MET A 217 20.82 7.46 5.86
N PHE A 218 20.70 6.16 5.65
CA PHE A 218 20.20 5.22 6.63
C PHE A 218 21.17 4.04 6.71
N ALA A 219 21.45 3.59 7.92
CA ALA A 219 22.13 2.34 8.19
C ALA A 219 21.49 1.64 9.41
N SER A 220 21.41 0.33 9.35
CA SER A 220 21.03 -0.53 10.49
C SER A 220 21.82 -1.82 10.44
N VAL A 221 22.16 -2.32 11.63
CA VAL A 221 22.75 -3.63 11.84
C VAL A 221 21.85 -4.37 12.82
N ASP A 222 21.53 -5.62 12.49
CA ASP A 222 20.67 -6.45 13.30
C ASP A 222 21.30 -7.83 13.46
N LEU A 223 21.00 -8.44 14.60
CA LEU A 223 21.36 -9.81 14.93
C LEU A 223 20.08 -10.51 15.37
N ASP A 224 19.77 -11.64 14.76
CA ASP A 224 18.64 -12.48 15.15
C ASP A 224 18.98 -13.96 15.08
N ASN A 225 18.20 -14.77 15.80
CA ASN A 225 18.35 -16.22 15.82
C ASN A 225 17.22 -16.94 15.05
N ARG A 226 16.77 -16.35 13.93
CA ARG A 226 15.61 -16.85 13.16
C ARG A 226 15.99 -17.66 11.93
N GLY A 227 17.28 -17.91 11.71
CA GLY A 227 17.73 -18.70 10.58
C GLY A 227 17.37 -20.17 10.71
N SER A 228 17.33 -20.87 9.58
CA SER A 228 17.10 -22.31 9.54
C SER A 228 18.40 -23.07 9.80
N PRO A 229 18.37 -24.38 10.08
CA PRO A 229 19.58 -25.22 10.07
C PRO A 229 20.37 -25.03 8.76
N ASP A 230 19.67 -24.98 7.62
CA ASP A 230 20.30 -24.80 6.30
C ASP A 230 21.00 -23.43 6.09
N THR A 231 20.77 -22.43 6.95
CA THR A 231 21.24 -21.04 6.76
C THR A 231 21.81 -20.41 8.05
N GLY A 232 22.18 -21.27 8.99
CA GLY A 232 22.66 -20.93 10.34
C GLY A 232 21.60 -20.30 11.23
N PRO A 233 21.47 -20.72 12.51
CA PRO A 233 20.47 -20.19 13.42
C PRO A 233 20.70 -18.70 13.70
N LEU A 234 21.94 -18.26 13.85
CA LEU A 234 22.34 -16.88 14.11
C LEU A 234 22.60 -16.12 12.80
N GLN A 235 21.85 -15.06 12.56
CA GLN A 235 21.98 -14.24 11.35
C GLN A 235 22.26 -12.78 11.70
N SER A 236 23.29 -12.21 11.07
CA SER A 236 23.49 -10.76 11.01
C SER A 236 22.90 -10.21 9.71
N PHE A 237 22.26 -9.04 9.82
CA PHE A 237 21.71 -8.34 8.68
C PHE A 237 22.05 -6.86 8.76
N VAL A 238 22.70 -6.35 7.72
CA VAL A 238 23.06 -4.95 7.54
C VAL A 238 22.21 -4.40 6.41
N ALA A 239 21.53 -3.28 6.67
CA ALA A 239 20.82 -2.52 5.64
C ALA A 239 21.32 -1.10 5.60
N THR A 240 21.55 -0.60 4.40
CA THR A 240 21.96 0.78 4.14
C THR A 240 21.10 1.36 3.04
N ALA A 241 20.82 2.66 3.11
CA ALA A 241 20.15 3.36 2.03
C ALA A 241 20.65 4.80 1.89
N LEU A 242 20.75 5.25 0.64
CA LEU A 242 20.98 6.64 0.27
C LEU A 242 19.71 7.17 -0.44
N ASN A 243 19.06 8.17 0.14
CA ASN A 243 17.78 8.72 -0.30
C ASN A 243 17.95 10.10 -0.92
N SER A 244 17.18 10.38 -1.97
CA SER A 244 17.22 11.65 -2.73
C SER A 244 18.64 12.02 -3.17
N ALA A 245 19.39 11.05 -3.68
CA ALA A 245 20.79 11.16 -4.07
C ALA A 245 20.94 11.70 -5.49
N LEU A 246 20.25 11.11 -6.46
CA LEU A 246 20.33 11.50 -7.88
C LEU A 246 19.17 12.39 -8.28
N VAL A 247 17.95 12.03 -7.88
CA VAL A 247 16.74 12.82 -8.11
C VAL A 247 15.89 12.90 -6.83
N PRO A 248 15.11 13.97 -6.62
CA PRO A 248 14.28 14.08 -5.42
C PRO A 248 13.32 12.89 -5.29
N GLY A 249 13.39 12.18 -4.16
CA GLY A 249 12.54 11.04 -3.82
C GLY A 249 13.03 9.67 -4.31
N ASP A 250 14.22 9.58 -4.91
CA ASP A 250 14.87 8.30 -5.21
C ASP A 250 15.43 7.62 -3.96
N SER A 251 15.74 6.32 -4.08
CA SER A 251 16.39 5.55 -3.02
C SER A 251 17.32 4.50 -3.61
N TRP A 252 18.51 4.40 -3.00
CA TRP A 252 19.56 3.45 -3.33
C TRP A 252 19.83 2.62 -2.08
N ALA A 253 19.34 1.39 -2.04
CA ALA A 253 19.43 0.53 -0.88
C ALA A 253 20.36 -0.65 -1.15
N VAL A 254 21.20 -0.98 -0.17
CA VAL A 254 22.05 -2.18 -0.17
C VAL A 254 21.84 -2.93 1.14
N ASN A 255 21.60 -4.23 1.02
CA ASN A 255 21.38 -5.14 2.14
C ASN A 255 22.41 -6.27 2.08
N TYR A 256 22.97 -6.62 3.23
CA TYR A 256 23.90 -7.72 3.40
C TYR A 256 23.43 -8.61 4.54
N ALA A 257 23.44 -9.92 4.36
CA ALA A 257 23.10 -10.89 5.40
C ALA A 257 24.12 -12.01 5.46
N THR A 258 24.47 -12.45 6.67
CA THR A 258 25.40 -13.56 6.87
C THR A 258 25.22 -14.24 8.21
N VAL A 259 25.84 -15.41 8.40
CA VAL A 259 25.99 -16.08 9.69
C VAL A 259 27.35 -15.65 10.26
N PRO A 260 27.41 -14.86 11.35
CA PRO A 260 28.65 -14.19 11.78
C PRO A 260 29.80 -15.13 12.16
N ASP A 261 29.47 -16.29 12.72
CA ASP A 261 30.39 -17.33 13.16
C ASP A 261 30.78 -18.30 12.04
N SER A 262 29.90 -18.46 11.04
CA SER A 262 30.09 -19.33 9.88
C SER A 262 29.64 -18.66 8.57
N PRO A 263 30.38 -17.68 8.02
CA PRO A 263 29.94 -16.92 6.84
C PRO A 263 29.72 -17.77 5.56
N GLU A 264 30.30 -18.97 5.51
CA GLU A 264 30.03 -19.95 4.46
C GLU A 264 28.61 -20.50 4.45
N GLU A 265 27.94 -20.58 5.60
CA GLU A 265 26.56 -21.07 5.70
C GLU A 265 25.57 -20.13 5.02
N LEU A 266 25.83 -18.83 5.10
CA LEU A 266 25.04 -17.82 4.42
C LEU A 266 25.88 -16.58 4.09
N ALA A 267 25.92 -16.23 2.82
CA ALA A 267 26.33 -14.91 2.36
C ALA A 267 25.29 -14.40 1.36
N TYR A 268 24.61 -13.31 1.69
CA TYR A 268 23.64 -12.64 0.85
C TYR A 268 24.01 -11.16 0.66
N LEU A 269 23.99 -10.69 -0.59
CA LEU A 269 24.11 -9.29 -0.94
C LEU A 269 22.98 -8.92 -1.90
N GLY A 270 22.21 -7.89 -1.57
CA GLY A 270 21.12 -7.39 -2.39
C GLY A 270 21.18 -5.88 -2.54
N GLY A 271 20.82 -5.37 -3.70
CA GLY A 271 20.74 -3.94 -4.00
C GLY A 271 19.46 -3.59 -4.73
N VAL A 272 18.86 -2.44 -4.38
CA VAL A 272 17.68 -1.89 -5.05
C VAL A 272 17.91 -0.41 -5.30
N VAL A 273 17.62 0.04 -6.53
CA VAL A 273 17.57 1.45 -6.89
C VAL A 273 16.18 1.77 -7.41
N GLU A 274 15.54 2.80 -6.86
CA GLU A 274 14.16 3.14 -7.19
C GLU A 274 13.99 4.65 -7.41
N PHE A 275 13.27 5.01 -8.47
CA PHE A 275 12.99 6.38 -8.89
C PHE A 275 11.49 6.66 -8.90
N PRO A 276 11.04 7.84 -8.44
CA PRO A 276 9.65 8.25 -8.59
C PRO A 276 9.32 8.62 -10.04
N LEU A 277 8.14 8.21 -10.51
CA LEU A 277 7.57 8.55 -11.82
C LEU A 277 6.42 9.54 -11.64
N GLY A 278 6.78 10.80 -11.39
CA GLY A 278 5.84 11.89 -11.18
C GLY A 278 5.09 11.83 -9.84
N PRO A 279 4.13 12.74 -9.62
CA PRO A 279 3.54 12.97 -8.29
C PRO A 279 2.39 12.03 -7.92
N LYS A 280 2.01 11.10 -8.80
CA LYS A 280 0.81 10.26 -8.63
C LYS A 280 1.04 8.93 -7.91
N GLY A 281 2.25 8.71 -7.38
CA GLY A 281 2.61 7.48 -6.65
C GLY A 281 3.03 6.32 -7.56
N ALA A 282 3.49 6.61 -8.78
CA ALA A 282 4.16 5.64 -9.63
C ALA A 282 5.67 5.64 -9.37
N ARG A 283 6.31 4.47 -9.40
CA ARG A 283 7.76 4.30 -9.15
C ARG A 283 8.31 3.22 -10.07
N ILE A 284 9.58 3.35 -10.46
CA ILE A 284 10.32 2.35 -11.24
C ILE A 284 11.60 2.00 -10.50
N GLY A 285 11.99 0.74 -10.51
CA GLY A 285 13.21 0.32 -9.84
C GLY A 285 13.92 -0.85 -10.52
N LEU A 286 15.20 -0.96 -10.21
CA LEU A 286 16.07 -2.07 -10.55
C LEU A 286 16.49 -2.75 -9.26
N LYS A 287 16.49 -4.08 -9.25
CA LYS A 287 16.96 -4.89 -8.13
C LYS A 287 17.95 -5.93 -8.61
N ALA A 288 18.99 -6.16 -7.82
CA ALA A 288 19.97 -7.21 -8.07
C ALA A 288 20.32 -7.89 -6.76
N SER A 289 20.54 -9.20 -6.78
CA SER A 289 21.03 -9.90 -5.59
C SER A 289 21.91 -11.10 -5.94
N SER A 290 22.74 -11.48 -4.99
CA SER A 290 23.60 -12.65 -5.03
C SER A 290 23.60 -13.33 -3.67
N SER A 291 23.41 -14.64 -3.65
CA SER A 291 23.53 -15.45 -2.44
C SER A 291 24.40 -16.67 -2.66
N SER A 292 25.13 -17.06 -1.61
CA SER A 292 25.83 -18.33 -1.49
C SER A 292 25.44 -18.96 -0.16
N ILE A 293 25.01 -20.21 -0.19
CA ILE A 293 24.59 -20.97 0.99
C ILE A 293 25.31 -22.30 0.97
N ARG A 294 25.87 -22.70 2.10
CA ARG A 294 26.44 -24.02 2.33
C ARG A 294 25.77 -24.59 3.57
N PRO A 295 24.71 -25.40 3.42
CA PRO A 295 23.99 -25.94 4.56
C PRO A 295 24.95 -26.70 5.49
N ASP A 296 24.89 -26.40 6.79
CA ASP A 296 25.55 -27.20 7.80
C ASP A 296 24.60 -28.35 8.18
N ASP A 297 24.84 -29.53 7.62
CA ASP A 297 24.04 -30.72 7.87
C ASP A 297 24.93 -31.84 8.41
N ASP A 298 25.07 -31.89 9.73
CA ASP A 298 25.74 -32.98 10.47
C ASP A 298 25.22 -34.38 10.11
N ALA A 299 24.02 -34.49 9.49
CA ALA A 299 23.39 -35.75 9.14
C ALA A 299 23.66 -36.23 7.70
N SER A 300 24.17 -35.38 6.80
CA SER A 300 24.48 -35.78 5.42
C SER A 300 25.97 -35.59 5.10
N SER A 301 26.62 -36.63 4.58
CA SER A 301 28.05 -36.58 4.19
C SER A 301 28.29 -35.82 2.88
N VAL A 302 27.35 -34.95 2.47
CA VAL A 302 27.29 -34.33 1.15
C VAL A 302 27.50 -32.84 1.32
N ASP A 303 28.64 -32.35 0.83
CA ASP A 303 29.00 -30.94 0.87
C ASP A 303 28.29 -30.17 -0.25
N ALA A 304 27.06 -29.71 0.00
CA ALA A 304 26.27 -28.98 -0.97
C ALA A 304 26.52 -27.47 -0.90
N ARG A 305 26.60 -26.81 -2.05
CA ARG A 305 26.72 -25.35 -2.17
C ARG A 305 25.72 -24.80 -3.18
N ILE A 306 24.85 -23.92 -2.70
CA ILE A 306 23.80 -23.29 -3.51
C ILE A 306 24.17 -21.83 -3.75
N ARG A 307 24.24 -21.44 -5.03
CA ARG A 307 24.45 -20.06 -5.49
C ARG A 307 23.21 -19.58 -6.21
N THR A 308 22.77 -18.36 -5.92
CA THR A 308 21.66 -17.74 -6.64
C THR A 308 22.00 -16.31 -7.01
N HIS A 309 21.76 -15.96 -8.26
CA HIS A 309 21.90 -14.60 -8.77
C HIS A 309 20.58 -14.13 -9.35
N GLU A 310 20.13 -12.94 -8.97
CA GLU A 310 18.89 -12.35 -9.45
C GLU A 310 19.12 -10.94 -9.99
N LEU A 311 18.43 -10.61 -11.07
CA LEU A 311 18.34 -9.27 -11.63
C LEU A 311 16.88 -9.03 -12.01
N GLY A 312 16.34 -7.87 -11.65
CA GLY A 312 14.96 -7.54 -11.97
C GLY A 312 14.73 -6.06 -12.16
N MET A 313 13.74 -5.75 -12.99
CA MET A 313 13.21 -4.41 -13.15
C MET A 313 11.73 -4.44 -12.77
N TYR A 314 11.29 -3.48 -11.98
CA TYR A 314 9.89 -3.38 -11.59
C TYR A 314 9.35 -1.97 -11.77
N MET A 315 8.04 -1.89 -11.98
CA MET A 315 7.27 -0.67 -11.94
C MET A 315 6.11 -0.88 -10.97
N SER A 316 5.82 0.13 -10.15
CA SER A 316 4.69 0.08 -9.24
C SER A 316 3.85 1.36 -9.28
N TYR A 317 2.56 1.22 -8.98
CA TYR A 317 1.60 2.32 -8.95
C TYR A 317 0.57 2.09 -7.85
N ALA A 318 0.34 3.10 -7.02
CA ALA A 318 -0.62 3.05 -5.91
C ALA A 318 -1.90 3.86 -6.23
N PRO A 319 -2.87 3.32 -7.01
CA PRO A 319 -4.08 4.05 -7.40
C PRO A 319 -4.99 4.43 -6.23
N LEU A 320 -4.97 3.66 -5.14
CA LEU A 320 -5.71 3.95 -3.91
C LEU A 320 -4.73 4.07 -2.76
N ARG A 321 -4.79 5.19 -2.03
CA ARG A 321 -3.99 5.44 -0.84
C ARG A 321 -4.77 6.36 0.08
N THR A 322 -5.34 5.78 1.12
CA THR A 322 -6.02 6.46 2.23
C THR A 322 -5.48 5.91 3.55
N ARG A 323 -5.92 6.47 4.67
CA ARG A 323 -5.62 5.96 6.01
C ARG A 323 -6.21 4.58 6.27
N GLU A 324 -7.37 4.32 5.70
CA GLU A 324 -8.13 3.09 5.92
C GLU A 324 -7.84 2.02 4.88
N ALA A 325 -7.42 2.38 3.66
CA ALA A 325 -7.18 1.44 2.59
C ALA A 325 -6.04 1.84 1.66
N SER A 326 -5.34 0.84 1.13
CA SER A 326 -4.33 1.04 0.08
C SER A 326 -4.39 -0.08 -0.94
N LEU A 327 -4.24 0.27 -2.21
CA LEU A 327 -4.08 -0.68 -3.32
C LEU A 327 -2.81 -0.30 -4.09
N LYS A 328 -1.89 -1.25 -4.23
CA LYS A 328 -0.66 -1.11 -5.01
C LYS A 328 -0.60 -2.19 -6.07
N PHE A 329 -0.35 -1.78 -7.31
CA PHE A 329 0.01 -2.69 -8.40
C PHE A 329 1.52 -2.67 -8.61
N THR A 330 2.10 -3.84 -8.83
CA THR A 330 3.53 -4.00 -9.12
C THR A 330 3.70 -4.96 -10.30
N ALA A 331 4.33 -4.49 -11.38
CA ALA A 331 4.80 -5.33 -12.47
C ALA A 331 6.31 -5.54 -12.32
N LEU A 332 6.78 -6.78 -12.38
CA LEU A 332 8.18 -7.14 -12.24
C LEU A 332 8.58 -8.06 -13.40
N ALA A 333 9.67 -7.72 -14.09
CA ALA A 333 10.38 -8.60 -15.00
C ALA A 333 11.69 -9.02 -14.32
N GLY A 334 11.91 -10.32 -14.17
CA GLY A 334 13.04 -10.86 -13.41
C GLY A 334 13.76 -11.98 -14.13
N LEU A 335 15.08 -12.01 -13.93
CA LEU A 335 16.01 -13.05 -14.31
C LEU A 335 16.58 -13.64 -13.03
N ARG A 336 16.62 -14.96 -12.95
CA ARG A 336 17.19 -15.69 -11.83
C ARG A 336 17.98 -16.88 -12.33
N ASN A 337 19.19 -17.04 -11.83
CA ASN A 337 20.03 -18.20 -12.08
C ASN A 337 20.32 -18.84 -10.72
N ALA A 338 20.02 -20.11 -10.57
CA ALA A 338 20.27 -20.87 -9.34
C ALA A 338 21.07 -22.12 -9.69
N HIS A 339 22.16 -22.33 -8.97
CA HIS A 339 23.11 -23.40 -9.21
C HIS A 339 23.44 -24.10 -7.90
N GLU A 340 23.47 -25.42 -7.89
CA GLU A 340 23.81 -26.26 -6.76
C GLU A 340 24.82 -27.30 -7.18
N ASP A 341 25.95 -27.32 -6.49
CA ASP A 341 26.99 -28.33 -6.63
C ASP A 341 27.15 -29.10 -5.32
N ASP A 342 27.49 -30.39 -5.43
CA ASP A 342 27.89 -31.22 -4.31
C ASP A 342 29.20 -31.96 -4.58
N SER A 343 29.60 -32.87 -3.69
CA SER A 343 30.79 -33.72 -3.84
C SER A 343 30.76 -34.64 -5.08
N SER A 344 29.59 -34.84 -5.68
CA SER A 344 29.29 -35.72 -6.81
C SER A 344 29.26 -34.96 -8.15
N GLY A 345 29.17 -33.63 -8.11
CA GLY A 345 29.08 -32.74 -9.28
C GLY A 345 27.89 -31.78 -9.17
N THR A 346 27.44 -31.24 -10.30
CA THR A 346 26.28 -30.35 -10.34
C THR A 346 24.99 -31.13 -10.09
N VAL A 347 24.25 -30.73 -9.06
CA VAL A 347 22.98 -31.34 -8.64
C VAL A 347 21.80 -30.59 -9.25
N TYR A 348 21.90 -29.27 -9.37
CA TYR A 348 20.82 -28.41 -9.85
C TYR A 348 21.38 -27.20 -10.60
N ASP A 349 20.84 -26.95 -11.80
CA ASP A 349 21.17 -25.76 -12.59
C ASP A 349 19.88 -25.25 -13.25
N ASP A 350 19.38 -24.11 -12.77
CA ASP A 350 18.08 -23.57 -13.17
C ASP A 350 18.14 -22.08 -13.51
N HIS A 351 17.63 -21.78 -14.69
CA HIS A 351 17.52 -20.46 -15.25
C HIS A 351 16.05 -20.07 -15.36
N THR A 352 15.57 -19.29 -14.39
CA THR A 352 14.20 -18.77 -14.40
C THR A 352 14.16 -17.37 -15.02
N ARG A 353 13.20 -17.16 -15.92
CA ARG A 353 12.87 -15.86 -16.50
C ARG A 353 11.39 -15.67 -16.35
N ALA A 354 10.96 -14.60 -15.69
CA ALA A 354 9.54 -14.44 -15.40
C ALA A 354 9.10 -12.98 -15.42
N VAL A 355 7.85 -12.80 -15.82
CA VAL A 355 7.11 -11.56 -15.58
C VAL A 355 6.03 -11.86 -14.55
N SER A 356 5.90 -11.01 -13.55
CA SER A 356 4.81 -11.08 -12.57
C SER A 356 4.07 -9.77 -12.45
N LEU A 357 2.76 -9.87 -12.27
CA LEU A 357 1.88 -8.78 -11.89
C LEU A 357 1.30 -9.08 -10.52
N SER A 358 1.50 -8.16 -9.58
CA SER A 358 1.02 -8.24 -8.22
C SER A 358 0.04 -7.11 -7.92
N ALA A 359 -1.06 -7.43 -7.23
CA ALA A 359 -1.98 -6.49 -6.63
C ALA A 359 -1.96 -6.70 -5.11
N GLU A 360 -1.50 -5.69 -4.37
CA GLU A 360 -1.44 -5.66 -2.91
C GLU A 360 -2.55 -4.74 -2.39
N TYR A 361 -3.55 -5.30 -1.70
CA TYR A 361 -4.63 -4.56 -1.04
C TYR A 361 -4.47 -4.67 0.46
N GLN A 362 -4.53 -3.52 1.15
CA GLN A 362 -4.56 -3.46 2.61
C GLN A 362 -5.76 -2.62 3.04
N GLN A 363 -6.44 -3.03 4.10
CA GLN A 363 -7.57 -2.30 4.67
C GLN A 363 -7.60 -2.42 6.19
N ARG A 364 -7.81 -1.31 6.89
CA ARG A 364 -8.18 -1.30 8.30
C ARG A 364 -9.71 -1.35 8.41
N ASP A 365 -10.24 -2.31 9.16
CA ASP A 365 -11.67 -2.41 9.40
C ASP A 365 -12.10 -1.61 10.64
N SER A 366 -13.42 -1.45 10.79
CA SER A 366 -14.04 -0.69 11.87
C SER A 366 -13.92 -1.35 13.25
N TYR A 367 -13.49 -2.62 13.32
CA TYR A 367 -13.26 -3.35 14.56
C TYR A 367 -11.80 -3.26 15.01
N GLY A 368 -10.99 -2.43 14.35
CA GLY A 368 -9.56 -2.29 14.62
C GLY A 368 -8.68 -3.27 13.87
N GLY A 369 -9.26 -4.22 13.11
CA GLY A 369 -8.56 -5.23 12.34
C GLY A 369 -7.84 -4.69 11.10
N ALA A 370 -6.76 -5.36 10.73
CA ALA A 370 -6.00 -5.11 9.50
C ALA A 370 -6.15 -6.30 8.56
N ASN A 371 -6.75 -6.06 7.41
CA ASN A 371 -6.97 -7.01 6.33
C ASN A 371 -5.91 -6.81 5.26
N TYR A 372 -5.31 -7.90 4.79
CA TYR A 372 -4.29 -7.88 3.75
C TYR A 372 -4.57 -8.97 2.70
N ALA A 373 -4.52 -8.59 1.43
CA ALA A 373 -4.69 -9.49 0.32
C ALA A 373 -3.63 -9.21 -0.76
N VAL A 374 -2.96 -10.26 -1.22
CA VAL A 374 -2.02 -10.20 -2.35
C VAL A 374 -2.44 -11.20 -3.39
N LEU A 375 -2.66 -10.70 -4.60
CA LEU A 375 -2.84 -11.51 -5.78
C LEU A 375 -1.60 -11.34 -6.66
N THR A 376 -0.88 -12.42 -6.95
CA THR A 376 0.24 -12.41 -7.89
C THR A 376 0.00 -13.43 -9.00
N GLY A 377 0.02 -12.96 -10.24
CA GLY A 377 0.14 -13.81 -11.43
C GLY A 377 1.57 -13.76 -11.94
N ARG A 378 2.19 -14.92 -12.19
CA ARG A 378 3.54 -15.02 -12.74
C ARG A 378 3.53 -15.91 -13.98
N ILE A 379 4.21 -15.45 -15.03
CA ILE A 379 4.39 -16.14 -16.30
C ILE A 379 5.88 -16.31 -16.54
N GLY A 380 6.32 -17.55 -16.73
CA GLY A 380 7.67 -17.89 -17.15
C GLY A 380 7.86 -17.63 -18.65
N LEU A 381 9.04 -17.14 -19.03
CA LEU A 381 9.39 -16.80 -20.41
C LEU A 381 10.52 -17.71 -20.93
N PRO A 382 10.36 -18.36 -22.09
CA PRO A 382 11.40 -19.21 -22.68
C PRO A 382 12.41 -18.37 -23.48
N ILE A 383 13.08 -17.42 -22.80
CA ILE A 383 14.06 -16.50 -23.41
C ILE A 383 15.36 -16.53 -22.60
N LEU A 384 16.45 -15.96 -23.13
CA LEU A 384 17.69 -15.74 -22.37
C LEU A 384 18.20 -16.99 -21.61
N GLY A 385 18.13 -18.15 -22.27
CA GLY A 385 18.58 -19.42 -21.72
C GLY A 385 17.74 -19.96 -20.58
N ALA A 386 16.44 -19.65 -20.52
CA ALA A 386 15.54 -20.22 -19.51
C ALA A 386 15.54 -21.75 -19.60
N SER A 387 15.66 -22.42 -18.45
CA SER A 387 15.66 -23.88 -18.38
C SER A 387 14.31 -24.44 -18.81
N ASP A 388 14.34 -25.54 -19.57
CA ASP A 388 13.11 -26.19 -20.00
C ASP A 388 12.45 -26.96 -18.85
N SER A 389 11.12 -27.06 -18.88
CA SER A 389 10.32 -27.70 -17.81
C SER A 389 10.59 -29.19 -17.61
N GLY A 390 11.55 -29.79 -18.33
CA GLY A 390 11.96 -31.19 -18.24
C GLY A 390 13.39 -31.42 -17.77
N GLU A 391 14.22 -30.37 -17.61
CA GLU A 391 15.63 -30.50 -17.22
C GLU A 391 15.87 -30.36 -15.71
N ALA A 392 14.87 -29.85 -14.97
CA ALA A 392 14.91 -29.78 -13.51
C ALA A 392 13.84 -30.70 -12.88
N PRO A 393 14.15 -31.46 -11.81
CA PRO A 393 13.17 -32.31 -11.12
C PRO A 393 12.04 -31.53 -10.41
N ILE A 394 12.10 -30.19 -10.40
CA ILE A 394 11.10 -29.30 -9.83
C ILE A 394 10.45 -28.49 -10.96
N VAL A 395 9.36 -29.02 -11.53
CA VAL A 395 8.58 -28.33 -12.56
C VAL A 395 7.79 -27.19 -11.90
N TYR A 396 8.33 -25.95 -11.91
CA TYR A 396 7.46 -24.79 -11.75
C TYR A 396 6.56 -24.70 -12.99
N PRO A 397 5.22 -24.71 -12.85
CA PRO A 397 4.37 -24.58 -14.02
C PRO A 397 4.64 -23.22 -14.69
N ARG A 398 4.74 -23.22 -16.03
CA ARG A 398 5.01 -22.02 -16.85
C ARG A 398 4.10 -20.83 -16.52
N CYS A 399 2.93 -21.09 -15.95
CA CYS A 399 2.06 -20.09 -15.32
C CYS A 399 1.63 -20.59 -13.93
N PHE A 400 1.78 -19.76 -12.90
CA PHE A 400 1.13 -20.00 -11.62
C PHE A 400 0.49 -18.73 -11.05
N TRP A 401 -0.58 -18.94 -10.30
CA TRP A 401 -1.26 -17.91 -9.53
C TRP A 401 -1.04 -18.19 -8.05
N ARG A 402 -0.56 -17.20 -7.30
CA ARG A 402 -0.46 -17.28 -5.84
C ARG A 402 -1.39 -16.23 -5.24
N VAL A 403 -2.38 -16.71 -4.49
CA VAL A 403 -3.25 -15.88 -3.65
C VAL A 403 -2.79 -16.05 -2.22
N LEU A 404 -2.38 -14.96 -1.57
CA LEU A 404 -2.12 -14.94 -0.13
C LEU A 404 -3.09 -13.94 0.50
N GLN A 405 -4.00 -14.44 1.33
CA GLN A 405 -4.87 -13.62 2.16
C GLN A 405 -4.50 -13.82 3.62
N SER A 406 -4.27 -12.73 4.34
CA SER A 406 -4.03 -12.75 5.78
C SER A 406 -4.87 -11.67 6.46
N VAL A 407 -5.65 -12.08 7.45
CA VAL A 407 -6.46 -11.18 8.29
C VAL A 407 -5.81 -11.16 9.68
N LEU A 408 -5.42 -9.97 10.15
CA LEU A 408 -4.81 -9.75 11.45
C LEU A 408 -5.68 -8.76 12.25
N GLY A 409 -6.49 -9.26 13.18
CA GLY A 409 -7.29 -8.44 14.09
C GLY A 409 -6.57 -8.20 15.43
N PRO A 410 -6.43 -6.95 15.92
CA PRO A 410 -6.09 -6.68 17.29
C PRO A 410 -7.38 -6.64 18.15
N ASP A 411 -7.25 -7.20 19.36
CA ASP A 411 -8.08 -7.01 20.55
C ASP A 411 -9.20 -8.02 20.91
N ALA A 412 -8.95 -8.67 22.07
CA ALA A 412 -9.87 -9.32 23.02
C ALA A 412 -10.35 -10.77 22.79
N ILE A 413 -9.45 -11.73 22.50
CA ILE A 413 -9.78 -13.16 22.65
C ILE A 413 -8.75 -13.88 23.56
N PRO A 414 -9.17 -14.58 24.65
CA PRO A 414 -8.26 -15.21 25.60
C PRO A 414 -7.36 -16.27 24.95
N LYS A 415 -6.14 -16.43 25.50
CA LYS A 415 -5.01 -17.26 25.03
C LYS A 415 -5.30 -18.76 24.72
N SER A 416 -6.51 -19.26 24.82
CA SER A 416 -6.81 -20.70 24.79
C SER A 416 -7.25 -21.29 23.45
N ARG A 417 -7.42 -20.50 22.37
CA ARG A 417 -7.82 -21.06 21.06
C ARG A 417 -7.17 -20.34 19.89
N TRP A 418 -5.97 -20.76 19.52
CA TRP A 418 -5.41 -20.44 18.22
C TRP A 418 -5.91 -21.44 17.17
N ARG A 419 -6.34 -20.91 16.01
CA ARG A 419 -6.34 -21.62 14.72
C ARG A 419 -5.89 -20.63 13.66
N VAL A 420 -4.62 -20.72 13.26
CA VAL A 420 -4.12 -20.05 12.05
C VAL A 420 -4.70 -20.80 10.85
N VAL A 421 -5.69 -20.23 10.17
CA VAL A 421 -6.17 -20.79 8.90
C VAL A 421 -5.31 -20.22 7.78
N ARG A 422 -4.19 -20.89 7.51
CA ARG A 422 -3.37 -20.64 6.32
C ARG A 422 -4.00 -21.40 5.16
N ALA A 423 -4.91 -20.76 4.42
CA ALA A 423 -5.46 -21.36 3.20
C ALA A 423 -4.53 -21.06 2.03
N ALA A 424 -3.60 -21.99 1.75
CA ALA A 424 -2.93 -22.05 0.45
C ALA A 424 -3.82 -22.87 -0.48
N VAL A 425 -4.62 -22.22 -1.32
CA VAL A 425 -5.39 -22.92 -2.36
C VAL A 425 -4.42 -23.23 -3.49
N HIS A 426 -3.87 -24.45 -3.48
CA HIS A 426 -3.14 -25.03 -4.61
C HIS A 426 -4.14 -25.83 -5.44
N ASP A 427 -5.08 -25.14 -6.08
CA ASP A 427 -6.15 -25.81 -6.81
C ASP A 427 -5.89 -25.81 -8.32
N ARG A 428 -5.54 -26.99 -8.86
CA ARG A 428 -5.41 -27.25 -10.30
C ARG A 428 -6.77 -27.13 -11.04
N SER A 429 -7.89 -27.08 -10.33
CA SER A 429 -9.25 -27.15 -10.90
C SER A 429 -9.77 -25.81 -11.45
N ILE A 430 -9.20 -24.67 -11.05
CA ILE A 430 -9.67 -23.35 -11.48
C ILE A 430 -9.22 -23.02 -12.93
N GLY A 431 -8.26 -23.78 -13.47
CA GLY A 431 -7.77 -23.64 -14.84
C GLY A 431 -8.84 -23.85 -15.93
N PHE A 432 -9.87 -24.67 -15.66
CA PHE A 432 -10.92 -24.94 -16.66
C PHE A 432 -12.02 -23.87 -16.73
N LEU A 433 -12.35 -23.23 -15.60
CA LEU A 433 -13.42 -22.22 -15.56
C LEU A 433 -12.96 -20.86 -16.08
N CYS A 434 -11.68 -20.49 -15.89
CA CYS A 434 -11.12 -19.26 -16.47
C CYS A 434 -10.81 -19.39 -17.97
N ALA A 435 -10.42 -20.58 -18.45
CA ALA A 435 -10.19 -20.81 -19.88
C ALA A 435 -11.49 -20.63 -20.70
N ALA A 436 -12.65 -20.99 -20.15
CA ALA A 436 -13.96 -20.79 -20.79
C ALA A 436 -14.38 -19.31 -20.86
N ALA A 437 -14.00 -18.48 -19.87
CA ALA A 437 -14.29 -17.05 -19.84
C ALA A 437 -13.37 -16.24 -20.77
N ILE A 438 -12.09 -16.63 -20.89
CA ILE A 438 -11.10 -15.93 -21.72
C ILE A 438 -11.26 -16.28 -23.21
N ARG A 439 -11.78 -17.47 -23.56
CA ARG A 439 -12.09 -17.84 -24.96
C ARG A 439 -13.19 -17.00 -25.60
N ARG A 440 -13.98 -16.27 -24.81
CA ARG A 440 -15.02 -15.34 -25.29
C ARG A 440 -14.52 -13.91 -25.56
N LEU A 441 -13.27 -13.57 -25.20
CA LEU A 441 -12.78 -12.18 -25.20
C LEU A 441 -11.61 -11.88 -26.15
N LEU A 442 -11.06 -12.86 -26.88
CA LEU A 442 -10.07 -12.61 -27.93
C LEU A 442 -10.25 -13.56 -29.12
N PRO A 443 -10.67 -13.09 -30.30
CA PRO A 443 -10.45 -13.81 -31.54
C PRO A 443 -9.16 -13.26 -32.15
N LEU A 444 -8.03 -13.94 -31.95
CA LEU A 444 -6.81 -13.90 -32.79
C LEU A 444 -5.65 -14.57 -32.04
N ALA A 445 -5.38 -15.84 -32.37
CA ALA A 445 -4.05 -16.46 -32.50
C ALA A 445 -4.15 -18.00 -32.36
N GLY A 446 -3.81 -18.68 -33.45
CA GLY A 446 -3.11 -19.97 -33.53
C GLY A 446 -3.45 -21.11 -32.56
N ARG A 447 -4.12 -22.12 -33.11
CA ARG A 447 -4.29 -23.51 -32.63
C ARG A 447 -3.09 -24.09 -31.83
N CYS A 448 -3.29 -24.41 -30.55
CA CYS A 448 -2.57 -25.51 -29.89
C CYS A 448 -3.32 -26.81 -30.17
N LEU A 449 -2.77 -27.65 -31.05
CA LEU A 449 -3.22 -29.03 -31.25
C LEU A 449 -2.68 -29.89 -30.11
N VAL A 450 -3.59 -30.49 -29.34
CA VAL A 450 -3.29 -31.63 -28.47
C VAL A 450 -3.29 -32.86 -29.37
N ALA A 451 -2.13 -33.49 -29.54
CA ALA A 451 -2.05 -34.85 -30.04
C ALA A 451 -2.00 -35.79 -28.82
N PRO A 452 -2.93 -36.75 -28.66
CA PRO A 452 -2.76 -37.82 -27.68
C PRO A 452 -1.96 -38.94 -28.34
N LEU A 453 -1.14 -39.66 -27.58
CA LEU A 453 -0.65 -41.02 -27.89
C LEU A 453 0.28 -41.48 -26.75
N PRO A 454 0.47 -42.79 -26.57
CA PRO A 454 -0.50 -43.85 -26.23
C PRO A 454 -0.52 -44.17 -24.72
#